data_AF-A0A9D7K413-F1
#
_entry.id   AF-A0A9D7K413-F1
#
_cell.length_a   1.000
_cell.length_b   1.000
_cell.length_c   1.000
_cell.angle_alpha   90.00
_cell.angle_beta   90.00
_cell.angle_gamma   90.00
#
_symmetry.space_group_name_H-M   'P 1'
#
loop_
_entity.id
_entity.type
_entity.pdbx_description
1 polymer ?
#
loop_
_entity_poly.entity_id
_entity_poly.type
_entity_poly.pdbx_seq_one_letter_code
_entity_poly.pdbx_strand_id
1 'polypeptide(L)'
;MNLSGAKILVIGGAGFIGSHVVAELLKTDVGEVVIYDNFARGKRSHIEPYLADPRCRLYANGGDIRETDILDDAMRGIDGVIHLAAMWLLHCKDFPRTAFHVNIE
;
A
#
# COMPACT_ATOMS: atom_id res chain seq x y z
N MET A 1 -8.11 -7.25 -16.16
CA MET A 1 -8.29 -7.99 -14.89
C MET A 1 -9.74 -7.80 -14.49
N ASN A 2 -10.44 -8.87 -14.09
CA ASN A 2 -11.76 -8.73 -13.48
C ASN A 2 -11.55 -8.33 -12.02
N LEU A 3 -12.07 -7.17 -11.62
CA LEU A 3 -11.95 -6.67 -10.25
C LEU A 3 -13.15 -7.05 -9.38
N SER A 4 -14.21 -7.61 -9.98
CA SER A 4 -15.45 -7.96 -9.29
C SER A 4 -15.19 -8.89 -8.11
N GLY A 5 -15.42 -8.39 -6.90
CA GLY A 5 -15.22 -9.14 -5.65
C GLY A 5 -13.75 -9.41 -5.28
N ALA A 6 -12.78 -8.92 -6.05
CA ALA A 6 -11.36 -9.15 -5.79
C ALA A 6 -10.88 -8.38 -4.55
N LYS A 7 -9.90 -8.94 -3.85
CA LYS A 7 -9.18 -8.31 -2.74
C LYS A 7 -7.84 -7.78 -3.21
N ILE A 8 -7.65 -6.47 -3.15
CA ILE A 8 -6.45 -5.81 -3.65
C ILE A 8 -5.64 -5.20 -2.50
N LEU A 9 -4.37 -5.56 -2.40
CA LEU A 9 -3.41 -4.94 -1.49
C LEU A 9 -2.69 -3.80 -2.20
N VAL A 10 -2.75 -2.59 -1.64
CA VAL A 10 -2.03 -1.41 -2.13
C VAL A 10 -0.91 -1.08 -1.16
N ILE A 11 0.31 -1.47 -1.52
CA ILE A 11 1.53 -1.21 -0.76
C ILE A 11 2.03 0.20 -1.10
N GLY A 12 2.28 1.04 -0.09
CA GLY A 12 2.51 2.47 -0.27
C GLY A 12 1.22 3.25 -0.54
N GLY A 13 0.06 2.70 -0.13
CA GLY A 13 -1.26 3.24 -0.44
C GLY A 13 -1.60 4.58 0.23
N ALA A 14 -0.83 5.03 1.24
CA ALA A 14 -0.99 6.35 1.83
C ALA A 14 -0.04 7.41 1.23
N GLY A 15 0.82 7.02 0.28
CA GLY A 15 1.58 7.93 -0.58
C GLY A 15 0.70 8.69 -1.57
N PHE A 16 1.25 9.73 -2.21
CA PHE A 16 0.49 10.57 -3.16
C PHE A 16 -0.14 9.75 -4.29
N ILE A 17 0.65 8.93 -5.02
CA ILE A 17 0.12 8.08 -6.10
C ILE A 17 -0.76 6.97 -5.51
N GLY A 18 -0.33 6.36 -4.42
CA GLY A 18 -1.05 5.26 -3.76
C GLY A 18 -2.48 5.62 -3.37
N SER A 19 -2.71 6.80 -2.80
CA SER A 19 -4.05 7.22 -2.40
C SER A 19 -4.98 7.45 -3.58
N HIS A 20 -4.44 7.92 -4.72
CA HIS A 20 -5.21 8.01 -5.96
C HIS A 20 -5.54 6.63 -6.54
N VAL A 21 -4.63 5.66 -6.45
CA VAL A 21 -4.92 4.26 -6.84
C VAL A 21 -6.03 3.68 -5.97
N VAL A 22 -5.99 3.88 -4.65
CA VAL A 22 -7.08 3.50 -3.74
C VAL A 22 -8.40 4.12 -4.18
N ALA A 23 -8.40 5.43 -4.49
CA ALA A 23 -9.57 6.14 -4.95
C ALA A 23 -10.16 5.55 -6.25
N GLU A 24 -9.32 5.23 -7.24
CA GLU A 24 -9.77 4.64 -8.50
C GLU A 24 -10.28 3.20 -8.33
N LEU A 25 -9.64 2.38 -7.48
CA LEU A 25 -10.11 1.03 -7.18
C LEU A 25 -11.52 1.05 -6.57
N LEU A 26 -11.78 1.96 -5.64
CA LEU A 26 -13.10 2.07 -4.98
C LEU A 26 -14.22 2.53 -5.91
N LYS A 27 -13.90 3.10 -7.09
CA LYS A 27 -14.92 3.39 -8.13
C LYS A 27 -15.34 2.14 -8.91
N THR A 28 -14.65 1.03 -8.73
CA THR A 28 -14.95 -0.25 -9.37
C THR A 28 -15.78 -1.15 -8.47
N ASP A 29 -16.07 -2.36 -8.94
CA ASP A 29 -16.72 -3.45 -8.21
C ASP A 29 -15.75 -4.31 -7.38
N VAL A 30 -14.58 -3.76 -7.04
CA VAL A 30 -13.63 -4.36 -6.10
C VAL A 30 -14.31 -4.78 -4.81
N GLY A 31 -13.96 -5.96 -4.30
CA GLY A 31 -14.52 -6.50 -3.06
C GLY A 31 -13.88 -5.88 -1.82
N GLU A 32 -12.55 -5.75 -1.82
CA GLU A 32 -11.79 -5.20 -0.70
C GLU A 32 -10.52 -4.48 -1.20
N VAL A 33 -10.22 -3.31 -0.63
CA VAL A 33 -8.96 -2.59 -0.81
C VAL A 33 -8.27 -2.52 0.55
N VAL A 34 -7.12 -3.17 0.65
CA VAL A 34 -6.28 -3.17 1.85
C VAL A 34 -5.10 -2.24 1.61
N ILE A 35 -4.98 -1.21 2.43
CA ILE A 35 -3.87 -0.26 2.38
C ILE A 35 -2.76 -0.75 3.31
N TYR A 36 -1.54 -0.85 2.79
CA TYR A 36 -0.34 -1.21 3.56
C TYR A 36 0.69 -0.09 3.43
N ASP A 37 0.97 0.63 4.51
CA ASP A 37 1.85 1.82 4.49
C ASP A 37 2.43 2.09 5.89
N ASN A 38 3.74 2.31 5.99
CA ASN A 38 4.43 2.67 7.24
C ASN A 38 4.44 4.18 7.52
N PHE A 39 3.81 4.99 6.66
CA PHE A 39 3.74 6.45 6.75
C PHE A 39 5.10 7.16 6.75
N ALA A 40 6.19 6.52 6.29
CA ALA A 40 7.49 7.17 6.18
C ALA A 40 7.44 8.44 5.30
N ARG A 41 6.59 8.41 4.27
CA ARG A 41 6.25 9.55 3.40
C ARG A 41 4.76 9.69 3.16
N GLY A 42 3.98 8.62 3.38
CA GLY A 42 2.53 8.65 3.31
C GLY A 42 1.92 9.52 4.42
N LYS A 43 0.68 9.98 4.22
CA LYS A 43 -0.06 10.73 5.24
C LYS A 43 -1.42 10.11 5.44
N ARG A 44 -1.84 9.97 6.69
CA ARG A 44 -3.18 9.46 7.02
C ARG A 44 -4.29 10.28 6.35
N SER A 45 -4.10 11.60 6.24
CA SER A 45 -5.02 12.51 5.55
C SER A 45 -5.22 12.20 4.06
N HIS A 46 -4.30 11.49 3.40
CA HIS A 46 -4.48 11.09 2.00
C HIS A 46 -5.49 9.95 1.85
N ILE A 47 -5.67 9.11 2.88
CA ILE A 47 -6.52 7.92 2.81
C ILE A 47 -7.78 8.02 3.67
N GLU A 48 -7.82 8.97 4.62
CA GLU A 48 -8.94 9.19 5.52
C GLU A 48 -10.31 9.30 4.81
N PRO A 49 -10.46 9.98 3.66
CA PRO A 49 -11.73 10.02 2.94
C PRO A 49 -12.21 8.64 2.45
N TYR A 50 -11.29 7.71 2.22
CA TYR A 50 -11.57 6.39 1.66
C TYR A 50 -11.85 5.35 2.74
N LEU A 51 -11.36 5.55 3.97
CA LEU A 51 -11.61 4.64 5.09
C LEU A 51 -13.07 4.62 5.56
N ALA A 52 -13.91 5.53 5.06
CA ALA A 52 -15.35 5.50 5.27
C ALA A 52 -16.07 4.48 4.36
N ASP A 53 -15.45 4.04 3.26
CA ASP A 53 -15.98 2.97 2.42
C ASP A 53 -15.77 1.62 3.14
N PRO A 54 -16.81 0.80 3.35
CA PRO A 54 -16.70 -0.48 4.07
C PRO A 54 -15.78 -1.49 3.38
N ARG A 55 -15.45 -1.28 2.10
CA ARG A 55 -14.52 -2.12 1.34
C ARG A 55 -13.07 -1.69 1.53
N CYS A 56 -12.81 -0.55 2.16
CA CYS A 56 -11.46 -0.01 2.33
C CYS A 56 -11.01 -0.09 3.78
N ARG A 57 -9.80 -0.60 4.01
CA ARG A 57 -9.19 -0.56 5.34
C ARG A 57 -7.69 -0.38 5.30
N LEU A 58 -7.15 0.20 6.37
CA LEU A 58 -5.73 0.18 6.66
C LEU A 58 -5.36 -1.14 7.34
N TYR A 59 -4.30 -1.79 6.89
CA TYR A 59 -3.75 -2.96 7.58
C TYR A 59 -3.27 -2.54 8.98
N ALA A 60 -3.69 -3.29 10.01
CA ALA A 60 -3.56 -2.84 11.39
C ALA A 60 -2.23 -3.20 12.05
N ASN A 61 -1.53 -4.21 11.54
CA ASN A 61 -0.41 -4.85 12.24
C ASN A 61 0.97 -4.43 11.71
N GLY A 62 1.04 -3.41 10.85
CA GLY A 62 2.31 -2.92 10.30
C GLY A 62 2.13 -2.19 8.97
N GLY A 63 3.24 -1.98 8.27
CA GLY A 63 3.24 -1.24 7.00
C GLY A 63 4.60 -1.10 6.32
N ASP A 64 5.65 -1.67 6.90
CA ASP A 64 6.99 -1.65 6.32
C ASP A 64 7.24 -2.92 5.53
N ILE A 65 7.51 -2.77 4.23
CA ILE A 65 7.73 -3.90 3.32
C ILE A 65 8.94 -4.76 3.69
N ARG A 66 9.85 -4.25 4.53
CA ARG A 66 11.02 -4.97 5.02
C ARG A 66 10.68 -5.94 6.15
N GLU A 67 9.51 -5.80 6.77
CA GLU A 67 8.99 -6.71 7.79
C GLU A 67 8.25 -7.85 7.07
N THR A 68 9.02 -8.78 6.50
CA THR A 68 8.51 -9.80 5.56
C THR A 68 7.49 -10.74 6.20
N ASP A 69 7.59 -11.04 7.48
CA ASP A 69 6.61 -11.83 8.23
C ASP A 69 5.25 -11.13 8.33
N ILE A 70 5.25 -9.81 8.55
CA ILE A 70 4.05 -8.99 8.59
C ILE A 70 3.48 -8.79 7.18
N LEU A 71 4.35 -8.57 6.18
CA LEU A 71 3.94 -8.45 4.79
C LEU A 71 3.31 -9.75 4.28
N ASP A 72 3.87 -10.90 4.63
CA ASP A 72 3.33 -12.22 4.31
C ASP A 72 1.93 -12.40 4.88
N ASP A 73 1.68 -11.97 6.12
CA ASP A 73 0.34 -11.98 6.70
C ASP A 73 -0.62 -11.03 5.97
N ALA A 74 -0.18 -9.81 5.65
CA ALA A 74 -0.98 -8.84 4.88
C ALA A 74 -1.34 -9.34 3.47
N MET A 75 -0.52 -10.20 2.86
CA MET A 75 -0.75 -10.80 1.55
C MET A 75 -1.68 -12.02 1.57
N ARG A 76 -2.05 -12.56 2.74
CA ARG A 76 -2.90 -13.76 2.82
C ARG A 76 -4.30 -13.50 2.25
N GLY A 77 -4.66 -14.31 1.26
CA GLY A 77 -5.99 -14.24 0.62
C GLY A 77 -6.20 -13.00 -0.25
N ILE A 78 -5.12 -12.31 -0.64
CA ILE A 78 -5.15 -11.21 -1.60
C ILE A 78 -5.11 -11.76 -3.02
N ASP A 79 -5.95 -11.22 -3.92
CA ASP A 79 -6.05 -11.62 -5.32
C ASP A 79 -5.11 -10.82 -6.23
N GLY A 80 -4.73 -9.59 -5.81
CA GLY A 80 -3.84 -8.72 -6.56
C GLY A 80 -3.10 -7.73 -5.68
N VAL A 81 -1.85 -7.42 -6.06
CA VAL A 81 -1.00 -6.46 -5.35
C VAL A 81 -0.63 -5.32 -6.29
N ILE A 82 -0.79 -4.09 -5.81
CA ILE A 82 -0.22 -2.89 -6.44
C ILE A 82 0.87 -2.37 -5.50
N HIS A 83 2.11 -2.47 -5.95
CA HIS A 83 3.28 -2.10 -5.15
C HIS A 83 3.84 -0.74 -5.57
N LEU A 84 3.69 0.25 -4.68
CA LEU A 84 4.11 1.64 -4.88
C LEU A 84 5.02 2.16 -3.77
N ALA A 85 5.34 1.34 -2.76
CA ALA A 85 6.32 1.72 -1.76
C ALA A 85 7.72 1.70 -2.37
N ALA A 86 8.42 2.81 -2.26
CA ALA A 86 9.81 2.95 -2.66
C ALA A 86 10.44 4.10 -1.89
N MET A 87 11.75 4.02 -1.66
CA MET A 87 12.55 5.16 -1.20
C MET A 87 12.72 6.15 -2.35
N TRP A 88 12.45 7.42 -2.08
CA TRP A 88 12.50 8.50 -3.07
C TRP A 88 13.95 8.82 -3.50
N LEU A 89 14.12 9.19 -4.77
CA LEU A 89 15.41 9.37 -5.43
C LEU A 89 16.46 10.16 -4.63
N LEU A 90 16.10 11.33 -4.06
CA LEU A 90 17.08 12.11 -3.29
C LEU A 90 17.50 11.40 -1.99
N HIS A 91 16.58 10.72 -1.32
CA HIS A 91 16.93 9.89 -0.17
C HIS A 91 17.78 8.68 -0.58
N CYS A 92 17.57 8.11 -1.76
CA CYS A 92 18.43 7.04 -2.27
C CYS A 92 19.88 7.51 -2.50
N LYS A 93 20.06 8.77 -2.95
CA LYS A 93 21.38 9.37 -3.11
C LYS A 93 22.12 9.49 -1.78
N ASP A 94 21.42 9.94 -0.74
CA ASP A 94 22.03 10.17 0.57
C ASP A 94 22.17 8.87 1.39
N PHE A 95 21.28 7.88 1.18
CA PHE A 95 21.22 6.63 1.93
C PHE A 95 21.12 5.39 1.02
N PRO A 96 22.16 5.11 0.22
CA PRO A 96 22.10 4.07 -0.81
C PRO A 96 21.86 2.67 -0.22
N ARG A 97 22.45 2.30 0.92
CA ARG A 97 22.21 1.00 1.56
C ARG A 97 20.75 0.82 1.95
N THR A 98 20.15 1.83 2.55
CA THR A 98 18.72 1.82 2.90
C THR A 98 17.86 1.70 1.65
N ALA A 99 18.24 2.35 0.55
CA ALA A 99 17.52 2.23 -0.71
C ALA A 99 17.55 0.79 -1.27
N PHE A 100 18.65 0.05 -1.12
CA PHE A 100 18.69 -1.37 -1.46
C PHE A 100 17.73 -2.19 -0.58
N HIS A 101 17.78 -2.00 0.74
CA HIS A 101 16.89 -2.71 1.66
C HIS A 101 15.40 -2.40 1.43
N VAL A 102 15.05 -1.23 0.89
CA VAL A 102 13.64 -0.85 0.64
C VAL A 102 13.20 -1.20 -0.78
N ASN A 103 14.04 -1.01 -1.78
CA ASN A 103 13.61 -1.08 -3.18
C ASN A 103 13.97 -2.40 -3.88
N ILE A 104 14.77 -3.27 -3.27
CA ILE A 104 15.35 -4.46 -3.91
C ILE A 104 15.16 -5.74 -3.07
N GLU A 105 15.52 -5.69 -1.79
CA GLU A 105 15.43 -6.83 -0.87
C GLU A 105 14.00 -7.04 -0.37
#